data_AF-A0A931GBU9-F1
#
_entry.id   AF-A0A931GBU9-F1
#
_cell.length_a   1.000
_cell.length_b   1.000
_cell.length_c   1.000
_cell.angle_alpha   90.00
_cell.angle_beta   90.00
_cell.angle_gamma   90.00
#
_symmetry.space_group_name_H-M   'P 1'
#
loop_
_entity.id
_entity.type
_entity.pdbx_description
1 polymer ?
#
loop_
_entity_poly.entity_id
_entity_poly.type
_entity_poly.pdbx_seq_one_letter_code
_entity_poly.pdbx_strand_id
1 'polypeptide(L)'
;MARKTKIIATISSLNCSREFIERLYRAGMNVVRLNTAHMTHEDALVVVENTRAVSEKIGILVDTKGPEIRTCDAVAPLTVRTGDFVKIKGDPAGISC
;
A
#
# COMPACT_ATOMS: atom_id res chain seq x y z
N MET A 1 27.13 -16.01 9.66
CA MET A 1 25.87 -16.56 10.21
C MET A 1 24.72 -16.06 9.34
N ALA A 2 23.82 -16.92 8.86
CA ALA A 2 22.72 -16.48 7.99
C ALA A 2 21.66 -15.68 8.78
N ARG A 3 21.13 -14.60 8.19
CA ARG A 3 20.07 -13.80 8.83
C ARG A 3 18.80 -14.64 8.98
N LYS A 4 18.28 -14.72 10.21
CA LYS A 4 17.05 -15.48 10.51
C LYS A 4 15.79 -14.67 10.25
N THR A 5 15.77 -13.39 10.65
CA THR A 5 14.62 -12.48 10.47
C THR A 5 14.40 -12.20 8.99
N LYS A 6 13.15 -12.23 8.54
CA LYS A 6 12.77 -11.90 7.17
C LYS A 6 12.45 -10.41 7.04
N ILE A 7 12.70 -9.83 5.86
CA ILE A 7 12.34 -8.45 5.54
C ILE A 7 11.19 -8.45 4.54
N ILE A 8 10.14 -7.72 4.89
CA ILE A 8 8.96 -7.48 4.04
C ILE A 8 8.99 -6.02 3.62
N ALA A 9 8.86 -5.74 2.32
CA ALA A 9 8.79 -4.37 1.80
C ALA A 9 7.46 -4.16 1.06
N THR A 10 6.82 -3.02 1.29
CA THR A 10 5.62 -2.64 0.51
C THR A 10 6.07 -2.01 -0.79
N ILE A 11 5.59 -2.52 -1.92
CA ILE A 11 5.97 -2.05 -3.26
C ILE A 11 4.73 -1.49 -3.95
N SER A 12 4.88 -0.35 -4.62
CA SER A 12 3.83 0.29 -5.42
C SER A 12 4.09 0.11 -6.92
N SER A 13 3.05 0.06 -7.74
CA SER A 13 3.17 0.05 -9.21
C SER A 13 3.95 1.27 -9.73
N LEU A 14 3.84 2.42 -9.07
CA LEU A 14 4.60 3.65 -9.37
C LEU A 14 6.12 3.51 -9.22
N ASN A 15 6.60 2.50 -8.49
CA ASN A 15 8.02 2.27 -8.27
C ASN A 15 8.30 0.78 -8.07
N CYS A 16 8.20 0.03 -9.17
CA CYS A 16 8.37 -1.42 -9.18
C CYS A 16 9.20 -1.93 -10.37
N SER A 17 10.14 -1.12 -10.87
CA SER A 17 11.04 -1.56 -11.93
C SER A 17 11.82 -2.80 -11.49
N ARG A 18 12.22 -3.64 -12.45
CA ARG A 18 12.96 -4.87 -12.15
C ARG A 18 14.29 -4.56 -11.47
N GLU A 19 14.96 -3.50 -11.89
CA GLU A 19 16.23 -3.03 -11.31
C GLU A 19 16.03 -2.57 -9.86
N PHE A 20 14.92 -1.88 -9.57
CA PHE A 20 14.59 -1.47 -8.22
C PHE A 20 14.35 -2.68 -7.30
N ILE A 21 13.52 -3.63 -7.75
CA ILE A 21 13.22 -4.85 -7.00
C ILE A 21 14.48 -5.70 -6.81
N GLU A 22 15.33 -5.80 -7.84
CA GLU A 22 16.60 -6.52 -7.74
C GLU A 22 17.54 -5.89 -6.71
N ARG A 23 17.64 -4.56 -6.68
CA ARG A 23 18.40 -3.85 -5.64
C ARG A 23 17.88 -4.18 -4.24
N LEU A 24 16.56 -4.19 -4.04
CA LEU A 24 15.95 -4.57 -2.76
C LEU A 24 16.23 -6.03 -2.40
N TYR A 25 16.12 -6.94 -3.37
CA TYR A 25 16.39 -8.36 -3.18
C TYR A 25 17.85 -8.60 -2.78
N ARG A 26 18.81 -7.96 -3.46
CA ARG A 26 20.24 -8.00 -3.13
C ARG A 26 20.55 -7.35 -1.77
N ALA A 27 19.80 -6.32 -1.38
CA ALA A 27 19.87 -5.72 -0.05
C ALA A 27 19.23 -6.62 1.05
N GLY A 28 18.58 -7.71 0.67
CA GLY A 28 18.06 -8.72 1.58
C GLY A 28 16.55 -8.69 1.82
N MET A 29 15.76 -8.05 0.96
CA MET A 29 14.30 -8.21 0.96
C MET A 29 13.92 -9.68 0.71
N ASN A 30 12.90 -10.19 1.39
CA ASN A 30 12.40 -11.56 1.19
C ASN A 30 10.98 -11.62 0.65
N VAL A 31 10.15 -10.62 0.97
CA VAL A 31 8.74 -10.61 0.63
C VAL A 31 8.34 -9.23 0.12
N VAL A 32 7.60 -9.21 -0.97
CA VAL A 32 6.89 -8.03 -1.46
C VAL A 32 5.48 -8.04 -0.88
N ARG A 33 5.10 -6.96 -0.21
CA ARG A 33 3.75 -6.71 0.30
C ARG A 33 2.98 -5.86 -0.71
N LEU A 34 1.83 -6.36 -1.16
CA LEU A 34 0.85 -5.65 -1.97
C LEU A 34 -0.22 -5.09 -1.04
N ASN A 35 -0.35 -3.76 -0.99
CA ASN A 35 -1.35 -3.11 -0.15
C ASN A 35 -2.63 -2.85 -0.96
N THR A 36 -3.59 -3.76 -0.88
CA THR A 36 -4.81 -3.72 -1.70
C THR A 36 -5.75 -2.56 -1.37
N ALA A 37 -5.56 -1.88 -0.24
CA ALA A 37 -6.32 -0.66 0.07
C ALA A 37 -6.02 0.51 -0.87
N HIS A 38 -4.90 0.45 -1.62
CA HIS A 38 -4.40 1.52 -2.48
C HIS A 38 -3.98 1.04 -3.87
N MET A 39 -4.36 -0.17 -4.29
CA MET A 39 -3.93 -0.77 -5.56
C MET A 39 -5.12 -1.30 -6.33
N THR A 40 -5.13 -1.09 -7.64
CA THR A 40 -6.02 -1.85 -8.53
C THR A 40 -5.48 -3.26 -8.79
N HIS A 41 -6.26 -4.08 -9.49
CA HIS A 41 -5.80 -5.41 -9.91
C HIS A 41 -4.62 -5.31 -10.89
N GLU A 42 -4.68 -4.36 -11.82
CA GLU A 42 -3.64 -4.09 -12.82
C GLU A 42 -2.35 -3.63 -12.15
N ASP A 43 -2.44 -2.72 -11.16
CA ASP A 43 -1.29 -2.29 -10.38
C ASP A 43 -0.59 -3.47 -9.68
N ALA A 44 -1.38 -4.33 -9.04
CA ALA A 44 -0.87 -5.51 -8.35
C ALA A 44 -0.19 -6.48 -9.34
N LEU A 45 -0.79 -6.69 -10.51
CA LEU A 45 -0.24 -7.57 -11.55
C LEU A 45 1.13 -7.12 -12.02
N VAL A 46 1.31 -5.81 -12.30
CA VAL A 46 2.61 -5.26 -12.72
C VAL A 46 3.69 -5.52 -11.66
N VAL A 47 3.36 -5.33 -10.38
CA VAL A 47 4.31 -5.60 -9.28
C VAL A 47 4.65 -7.09 -9.19
N VAL A 48 3.67 -7.97 -9.35
CA VAL A 48 3.86 -9.43 -9.34
C VAL A 48 4.76 -9.88 -10.48
N GLU A 49 4.48 -9.45 -11.71
CA GLU A 49 5.25 -9.81 -12.90
C GLU A 49 6.70 -9.35 -12.80
N ASN A 50 6.93 -8.08 -12.41
CA ASN A 50 8.28 -7.57 -12.23
C ASN A 50 9.02 -8.27 -11.08
N THR A 51 8.33 -8.63 -10.00
CA THR A 51 8.92 -9.40 -8.90
C THR A 51 9.35 -10.80 -9.35
N ARG A 52 8.52 -11.48 -10.13
CA ARG A 52 8.81 -12.83 -10.65
C ARG A 52 9.92 -12.83 -11.69
N ALA A 53 9.98 -11.79 -12.53
CA ALA A 53 11.10 -11.58 -13.45
C ALA A 53 12.46 -11.44 -12.72
N VAL A 54 12.47 -10.95 -11.48
CA VAL A 54 13.68 -10.85 -10.65
C VAL A 54 13.96 -12.17 -9.92
N SER A 55 12.97 -12.77 -9.26
CA SER A 55 13.16 -14.07 -8.59
C SER A 55 11.85 -14.76 -8.17
N GLU A 56 11.79 -16.07 -8.43
CA GLU A 56 10.76 -16.97 -7.87
C GLU A 56 10.85 -17.16 -6.34
N LYS A 57 11.99 -16.78 -5.73
CA LYS A 57 12.22 -16.95 -4.28
C LYS A 57 11.62 -15.84 -3.43
N ILE A 58 11.22 -14.72 -4.03
CA ILE A 58 10.60 -13.61 -3.31
C ILE A 58 9.15 -13.98 -3.00
N GLY A 59 8.79 -13.99 -1.71
CA GLY A 59 7.40 -14.19 -1.30
C GLY A 59 6.53 -13.02 -1.75
N ILE A 60 5.28 -13.29 -2.07
CA ILE A 60 4.29 -12.25 -2.36
C ILE A 60 3.22 -12.34 -1.28
N LEU A 61 3.05 -11.24 -0.54
CA LEU A 61 2.07 -11.10 0.52
C LEU A 61 0.97 -10.16 0.05
N VAL A 62 -0.25 -10.68 -0.02
CA VAL A 62 -1.44 -9.88 -0.31
C VAL A 62 -1.99 -9.37 1.01
N ASP A 63 -1.90 -8.06 1.23
CA ASP A 63 -2.47 -7.42 2.40
C ASP A 63 -3.85 -6.87 2.04
N THR A 64 -4.89 -7.41 2.68
CA THR A 64 -6.28 -7.08 2.39
C THR A 64 -6.68 -5.78 3.09
N LYS A 65 -7.51 -4.96 2.44
CA LYS A 65 -8.01 -3.70 3.02
C LYS A 65 -8.63 -3.86 4.42
N GLY A 66 -9.38 -4.95 4.62
CA GLY A 66 -10.15 -5.18 5.84
C GLY A 66 -11.30 -4.18 6.03
N PRO A 67 -12.10 -4.33 7.11
CA PRO A 67 -13.17 -3.40 7.45
C PRO A 67 -12.59 -2.16 8.17
N GLU A 68 -12.30 -1.10 7.40
CA GLU A 68 -11.85 0.20 7.93
C GLU A 68 -12.93 1.29 7.78
N ILE A 69 -12.94 2.26 8.69
CA ILE A 69 -13.78 3.45 8.62
C ILE A 69 -12.89 4.63 8.21
N ARG A 70 -13.24 5.30 7.10
CA ARG A 70 -12.56 6.49 6.58
C ARG A 70 -13.55 7.64 6.40
N THR A 71 -13.05 8.87 6.45
CA THR A 71 -13.83 10.06 6.07
C THR A 71 -13.91 10.17 4.54
N CYS A 72 -14.93 10.86 4.04
CA CYS A 72 -15.02 11.22 2.62
C CYS A 72 -14.05 12.35 2.27
N ASP A 73 -13.86 12.58 0.98
CA ASP A 73 -13.09 13.71 0.47
C ASP A 73 -13.65 15.04 0.97
N ALA A 74 -12.81 16.07 1.04
CA ALA A 74 -13.18 17.41 1.47
C ALA A 74 -12.85 18.43 0.36
N VAL A 75 -13.69 19.46 0.21
CA VAL A 75 -13.45 20.52 -0.79
C VAL A 75 -12.12 21.25 -0.53
N ALA A 76 -11.78 21.40 0.75
CA ALA A 76 -10.52 21.93 1.23
C ALA A 76 -10.13 21.23 2.54
N PRO A 77 -8.87 21.33 2.99
CA PRO A 77 -8.47 20.83 4.30
C PRO A 77 -9.32 21.44 5.42
N LEU A 78 -10.09 20.60 6.12
CA LEU A 78 -10.92 21.03 7.25
C LEU A 78 -10.04 21.28 8.48
N THR A 79 -9.96 22.53 8.92
CA THR A 79 -9.25 22.90 10.15
C THR A 79 -10.24 22.91 11.32
N VAL A 80 -9.92 22.17 12.39
CA VAL A 80 -10.73 22.11 13.61
C VAL A 80 -9.91 22.55 14.82
N ARG A 81 -10.58 23.18 15.80
CA ARG A 81 -10.00 23.66 17.06
C ARG A 81 -10.76 23.07 18.25
N THR A 82 -10.12 23.11 19.41
CA THR A 82 -10.78 22.71 20.66
C THR A 82 -12.01 23.58 20.91
N GLY A 83 -13.17 22.94 21.11
CA GLY A 83 -14.45 23.61 21.32
C GLY A 83 -15.35 23.67 20.08
N ASP A 84 -14.85 23.29 18.90
CA ASP A 84 -15.65 23.26 17.68
C ASP A 84 -16.69 22.13 17.72
N PHE A 85 -17.89 22.41 17.19
CA PHE A 85 -18.91 21.40 16.98
C PHE A 85 -18.79 20.81 15.57
N VAL A 86 -18.40 19.54 15.49
CA VAL A 86 -18.28 18.80 14.23
C VAL A 86 -19.43 17.80 14.10
N LYS A 87 -20.16 17.86 12.99
CA LYS A 87 -21.22 16.89 12.67
C LYS A 87 -20.68 15.81 11.75
N ILE A 88 -20.74 14.56 12.20
CA ILE A 88 -20.41 13.39 11.39
C ILE A 88 -21.72 12.75 10.90
N LYS A 89 -21.81 12.47 9.60
CA LYS A 89 -22.96 11.81 8.97
C LYS A 89 -22.45 10.70 8.06
N GLY A 90 -23.15 9.57 8.04
CA GLY A 90 -22.94 8.55 7.01
C GLY A 90 -23.49 9.03 5.67
N ASP A 91 -22.60 9.43 4.76
CA ASP A 91 -22.93 9.85 3.40
C ASP A 91 -21.79 9.45 2.44
N PRO A 92 -21.79 8.20 1.93
CA PRO A 92 -20.65 7.67 1.16
C PRO A 92 -20.33 8.44 -0.13
N ALA A 93 -21.30 9.17 -0.68
CA ALA A 93 -21.13 10.00 -1.87
C ALA A 93 -20.95 11.50 -1.55
N GLY A 94 -20.97 11.85 -0.26
CA GLY A 94 -20.84 13.23 0.20
C GLY A 94 -19.41 13.74 0.10
N ILE A 95 -19.27 15.04 -0.10
CA ILE A 95 -18.01 15.77 0.05
C ILE A 95 -18.11 16.58 1.34
N SER A 96 -17.10 16.45 2.20
CA SER A 96 -16.99 17.23 3.43
C SER A 96 -16.80 18.71 3.09
N CYS A 97 -17.61 19.56 3.71
CA CYS A 97 -17.57 21.02 3.55
C CYS A 97 -16.95 21.72 4.76
#